data_AF-A0A395UZR0-F1
#
_entry.id   AF-A0A395UZR0-F1
#
_cell.length_a   1.000
_cell.length_b   1.000
_cell.length_c   1.000
_cell.angle_alpha   90.00
_cell.angle_beta   90.00
_cell.angle_gamma   90.00
#
_symmetry.space_group_name_H-M   'P 1'
#
loop_
_entity.id
_entity.type
_entity.pdbx_description
1 polymer ?
#
loop_
_entity_poly.entity_id
_entity_poly.type
_entity_poly.pdbx_seq_one_letter_code
_entity_poly.pdbx_strand_id
1 'polypeptide(L)' 'MNYPVLDLKATGERINQLRKDNNLRVIDVAEYMGFESTQAVYKWQRGV' A
#
# COMPACT_ATOMS: atom_id res chain seq x y z
N MET A 1 23.81 -6.95 16.00
CA MET A 1 23.54 -6.10 14.82
C MET A 1 22.07 -5.74 14.85
N ASN A 2 21.72 -4.45 14.86
CA ASN A 2 20.34 -4.02 14.73
C ASN A 2 20.14 -3.63 13.25
N TYR A 3 19.36 -4.41 12.51
CA TYR A 3 19.03 -4.09 11.13
C TYR A 3 17.87 -3.11 11.11
N PRO A 4 17.85 -2.13 10.19
CA PRO A 4 16.68 -1.29 10.01
C PRO A 4 15.50 -2.18 9.60
N VAL A 5 14.47 -2.21 10.44
CA VAL A 5 13.23 -2.93 10.18
C VAL A 5 12.23 -1.94 9.61
N LEU A 6 11.63 -2.28 8.47
CA LEU A 6 10.54 -1.52 7.93
C LEU A 6 9.31 -1.71 8.81
N ASP A 7 8.74 -0.61 9.32
CA ASP A 7 7.42 -0.64 9.93
C ASP A 7 6.37 -0.77 8.81
N LEU A 8 5.93 -2.01 8.58
CA LEU A 8 4.93 -2.33 7.57
C LEU A 8 3.58 -1.64 7.84
N LYS A 9 3.25 -1.40 9.11
CA LYS A 9 1.98 -0.78 9.50
C LYS A 9 2.00 0.73 9.20
N ALA A 10 3.05 1.43 9.65
CA ALA A 10 3.24 2.84 9.35
C ALA A 10 3.38 3.07 7.82
N THR A 11 4.05 2.15 7.14
CA THR A 11 4.18 2.18 5.67
C THR A 11 2.82 2.02 4.99
N GLY A 12 2.02 1.05 5.40
CA GLY A 12 0.68 0.81 4.85
C GLY A 12 -0.28 1.98 5.07
N GLU A 13 -0.26 2.57 6.26
CA GLU A 13 -1.05 3.77 6.58
C GLU A 13 -0.67 4.94 5.65
N ARG A 14 0.63 5.15 5.43
CA ARG A 14 1.12 6.20 4.52
C ARG A 14 0.72 5.95 3.07
N ILE A 15 0.76 4.70 2.59
CA ILE A 15 0.28 4.33 1.25
C ILE A 15 -1.21 4.66 1.11
N ASN A 16 -2.03 4.34 2.12
CA ASN A 16 -3.46 4.62 2.08
C ASN A 16 -3.75 6.13 2.09
N GLN A 17 -3.00 6.91 2.89
CA GLN A 17 -3.08 8.37 2.90
C GLN A 17 -2.75 8.94 1.51
N LEU A 18 -1.58 8.62 0.96
CA LEU A 18 -1.16 9.09 -0.37
C LEU A 18 -2.19 8.77 -1.46
N ARG A 19 -2.76 7.55 -1.45
CA ARG A 19 -3.80 7.17 -2.41
C ARG A 19 -5.04 8.06 -2.29
N LYS A 20 -5.50 8.32 -1.07
CA LYS A 20 -6.68 9.16 -0.81
C LYS A 20 -6.42 10.63 -1.14
N ASP A 21 -5.27 11.16 -0.75
CA ASP A 21 -4.89 12.56 -0.99
C ASP A 21 -4.80 12.87 -2.49
N ASN A 22 -4.42 11.87 -3.30
CA ASN A 22 -4.36 11.97 -4.75
C ASN A 22 -5.65 11.50 -5.46
N ASN A 23 -6.73 11.22 -4.72
CA ASN A 23 -8.01 10.71 -5.26
C ASN A 23 -7.88 9.47 -6.16
N LEU A 24 -6.88 8.63 -5.91
CA LEU A 24 -6.62 7.42 -6.70
C LEU A 24 -7.56 6.29 -6.27
N ARG A 25 -8.17 5.58 -7.22
CA ARG A 25 -8.96 4.39 -6.90
C ARG A 25 -8.04 3.20 -6.71
N VAL A 26 -8.46 2.26 -5.87
CA VAL A 26 -7.67 1.05 -5.58
C VAL A 26 -7.46 0.19 -6.83
N ILE A 27 -8.43 0.16 -7.75
CA ILE A 27 -8.32 -0.54 -9.02
C ILE A 27 -7.24 0.07 -9.92
N ASP A 28 -7.18 1.40 -10.02
CA ASP A 28 -6.18 2.10 -10.84
C ASP A 28 -4.76 1.81 -10.32
N VAL A 29 -4.60 1.79 -8.99
CA VAL A 29 -3.32 1.44 -8.35
C VAL A 29 -2.95 -0.02 -8.62
N ALA A 30 -3.92 -0.94 -8.55
CA ALA A 30 -3.67 -2.36 -8.80
C ALA A 30 -3.25 -2.63 -10.25
N GLU A 31 -3.96 -2.04 -11.21
CA GLU A 31 -3.65 -2.16 -12.64
C GLU A 31 -2.29 -1.55 -12.96
N TYR A 32 -2.00 -0.35 -12.45
CA TYR A 32 -0.72 0.33 -12.68
C TYR A 32 0.47 -0.45 -12.11
N MET A 33 0.30 -1.05 -10.93
CA MET A 33 1.35 -1.84 -10.27
C MET A 33 1.44 -3.28 -10.80
N GLY A 34 0.58 -3.68 -11.74
CA GLY A 34 0.54 -5.03 -12.28
C GLY A 34 0.09 -6.10 -11.28
N PHE A 35 -0.73 -5.72 -10.29
CA PHE A 35 -1.28 -6.68 -9.34
C PHE A 35 -2.44 -7.47 -9.96
N GLU A 36 -2.46 -8.78 -9.70
CA GLU A 36 -3.54 -9.67 -10.13
C GLU A 36 -4.89 -9.35 -9.47
N SER A 37 -4.88 -8.62 -8.34
CA SER A 37 -6.08 -8.27 -7.59
C SER A 37 -5.93 -6.97 -6.80
N THR A 38 -7.03 -6.22 -6.68
CA THR A 38 -7.16 -5.07 -5.77
C THR A 38 -6.89 -5.43 -4.31
N GLN A 39 -7.05 -6.71 -3.93
CA GLN A 39 -6.71 -7.20 -2.59
C GLN A 39 -5.24 -7.03 -2.25
N ALA A 40 -4.33 -7.06 -3.23
CA ALA A 40 -2.91 -6.81 -3.00
C ALA A 40 -2.68 -5.39 -2.45
N VAL A 41 -3.38 -4.39 -2.99
CA VAL A 41 -3.29 -3.01 -2.51
C VAL A 41 -3.79 -2.89 -1.06
N TYR A 42 -4.87 -3.58 -0.70
CA TYR A 42 -5.38 -3.57 0.67
C TYR A 42 -4.44 -4.26 1.66
N LYS A 43 -3.74 -5.33 1.26
CA LYS A 43 -2.71 -5.98 2.07
C LYS A 43 -1.56 -5.01 2.39
N TRP A 44 -1.04 -4.35 1.35
CA TRP A 44 -0.02 -3.30 1.51
C TRP A 44 -0.49 -2.16 2.41
N GLN A 45 -1.74 -1.70 2.27
CA GLN A 45 -2.30 -0.65 3.13
C GLN A 45 -2.50 -1.07 4.59
N ARG A 46 -2.67 -2.36 4.87
CA ARG A 46 -2.83 -2.90 6.23
C ARG A 46 -1.50 -3.32 6.86
N GLY A 47 -0.46 -3.52 6.05
CA GLY A 47 0.85 -4.00 6.51
C GLY A 47 0.86 -5.49 6.89
N VAL A 48 0.06 -6.32 6.21
CA VAL A 48 -0.10 -7.78 6.44
C VAL A 48 0.05 -8.58 5.16
#